data_AF-A0AAW0T9K7-F1
#
_entry.id   AF-A0AAW0T9K7-F1
#
_cell.length_a   1.000
_cell.length_b   1.000
_cell.length_c   1.000
_cell.angle_alpha   90.00
_cell.angle_beta   90.00
_cell.angle_gamma   90.00
#
_symmetry.space_group_name_H-M   'P 1'
#
loop_
_entity.id
_entity.type
_entity.pdbx_description
1 polymer ?
#
loop_
_entity_poly.entity_id
_entity_poly.type
_entity_poly.pdbx_seq_one_letter_code
_entity_poly.pdbx_strand_id
1 'polypeptide(L)'
;MIVTTPSTPHPERTPTDPLRLAEQQEQEEEEEEGEESPCFTPEPDPPSAEKDKEEEEEDERKDAAKKKNEEEEEDEECFVDEEHLKDLELSMTEEERTARREESLQHKESGNTSFREGNLQQAVMSYTAGLRICPLAFPKDRAVLYANRAAARAKLDQKKQAIRDCSQAIELDESYTKAVLRRATLSQETDQLDDALRDFKRVLELQPSNQQAQEAVRRLPDMITERNEKLKEEMMGKLKDLGNMFLRPFGLSTSNFELKQDPNSGGYNINFKQNPDNSH
;
A
#
# COMPACT_ATOMS: atom_id res chain seq x y z
N MET A 1 23.36 51.12 -31.04
CA MET A 1 24.44 50.35 -30.38
C MET A 1 24.95 51.20 -29.25
N ILE A 2 24.63 50.82 -28.01
CA ILE A 2 24.86 51.61 -26.80
C ILE A 2 26.10 51.00 -26.14
N VAL A 3 27.16 51.78 -25.96
CA VAL A 3 28.41 51.33 -25.33
C VAL A 3 28.67 52.13 -24.06
N THR A 4 28.47 51.41 -22.96
CA THR A 4 29.04 51.47 -21.62
C THR A 4 30.09 52.53 -21.27
N THR A 5 29.89 53.16 -20.11
CA THR A 5 30.91 53.80 -19.25
C THR A 5 31.02 53.01 -17.94
N PRO A 6 32.16 53.07 -17.23
CA PRO A 6 32.17 52.82 -15.79
C PRO A 6 32.75 54.02 -15.01
N SER A 7 32.07 54.34 -13.92
CA SER A 7 32.45 55.36 -12.92
C SER A 7 32.57 54.66 -11.56
N THR A 8 33.75 54.80 -10.95
CA THR A 8 34.01 54.50 -9.53
C THR A 8 33.70 55.73 -8.67
N PRO A 9 33.24 55.54 -7.42
CA PRO A 9 34.14 55.84 -6.29
C PRO A 9 33.98 54.93 -5.04
N HIS A 10 35.06 54.91 -4.24
CA HIS A 10 35.22 54.45 -2.83
C HIS A 10 34.62 55.50 -1.83
N PRO A 11 34.67 55.36 -0.46
CA PRO A 11 34.87 54.22 0.47
C PRO A 11 33.91 54.23 1.73
N GLU A 12 34.20 53.36 2.72
CA GLU A 12 33.92 53.48 4.19
C GLU A 12 32.46 53.25 4.69
N ARG A 13 32.13 52.55 5.81
CA ARG A 13 32.78 52.32 7.11
C ARG A 13 32.36 50.98 7.76
N THR A 14 33.26 50.52 8.63
CA THR A 14 33.14 49.57 9.76
C THR A 14 32.11 50.07 10.81
N PRO A 15 31.89 49.47 12.02
CA PRO A 15 32.64 48.41 12.70
C PRO A 15 31.81 47.38 13.51
N THR A 16 32.43 46.26 13.89
CA THR A 16 32.39 45.72 15.26
C THR A 16 33.45 44.62 15.38
N ASP A 17 34.58 45.00 15.95
CA ASP A 17 35.41 44.14 16.81
C ASP A 17 34.96 44.48 18.26
N PRO A 18 35.22 43.70 19.34
CA PRO A 18 36.46 42.94 19.48
C PRO A 18 36.45 41.63 20.32
N LEU A 19 37.41 40.75 20.01
CA LEU A 19 38.40 40.13 20.95
C LEU A 19 37.85 39.27 22.11
N ARG A 20 38.40 38.12 22.53
CA ARG A 20 39.76 37.56 22.66
C ARG A 20 39.56 36.33 23.60
N LEU A 21 40.40 35.31 23.76
CA LEU A 21 41.84 35.15 23.66
C LEU A 21 42.18 33.65 23.83
N ALA A 22 43.33 33.26 23.25
CA ALA A 22 44.33 32.29 23.73
C ALA A 22 43.99 30.78 23.71
N GLU A 23 44.67 29.95 22.89
CA GLU A 23 46.11 29.53 22.93
C GLU A 23 46.36 28.46 24.02
N GLN A 24 47.06 27.33 23.85
CA GLN A 24 48.28 26.91 23.12
C GLN A 24 48.24 25.35 23.01
N GLN A 25 48.71 24.69 21.92
CA GLN A 25 50.06 24.07 21.69
C GLN A 25 50.51 23.08 22.80
N GLU A 26 51.09 21.88 22.61
CA GLU A 26 51.94 21.27 21.56
C GLU A 26 52.17 19.75 21.89
N GLN A 27 52.61 18.95 20.90
CA GLN A 27 53.63 17.85 20.84
C GLN A 27 53.91 16.96 22.10
N GLU A 28 54.38 15.69 22.12
CA GLU A 28 55.12 14.77 21.22
C GLU A 28 55.16 13.37 21.89
N GLU A 29 55.86 12.42 21.26
CA GLU A 29 56.09 10.97 21.53
C GLU A 29 56.70 10.58 22.89
N GLU A 30 56.51 9.32 23.35
CA GLU A 30 57.55 8.30 23.63
C GLU A 30 57.04 7.09 24.46
N GLU A 31 57.73 5.96 24.26
CA GLU A 31 57.56 4.60 24.81
C GLU A 31 58.03 4.48 26.29
N GLU A 32 57.47 3.54 27.07
CA GLU A 32 58.26 2.60 27.92
C GLU A 32 57.40 1.51 28.60
N GLU A 33 58.11 0.49 29.09
CA GLU A 33 57.77 -0.90 29.41
C GLU A 33 56.96 -1.17 30.71
N GLY A 34 56.54 -2.44 30.91
CA GLY A 34 56.51 -3.03 32.27
C GLY A 34 55.30 -3.88 32.69
N GLU A 35 55.43 -5.20 32.50
CA GLU A 35 55.19 -6.30 33.47
C GLU A 35 53.84 -6.51 34.23
N GLU A 36 53.27 -7.71 33.97
CA GLU A 36 52.67 -8.72 34.87
C GLU A 36 51.38 -8.48 35.72
N SER A 37 50.29 -9.16 35.28
CA SER A 37 49.26 -10.01 35.97
C SER A 37 49.04 -9.95 37.51
N PRO A 38 47.84 -10.33 38.09
CA PRO A 38 46.82 -11.23 37.53
C PRO A 38 45.32 -10.91 37.79
N CYS A 39 44.49 -11.39 36.86
CA CYS A 39 43.18 -12.07 37.01
C CYS A 39 42.25 -11.74 38.20
N PHE A 40 41.13 -11.05 37.90
CA PHE A 40 39.84 -11.24 38.57
C PHE A 40 38.71 -10.99 37.56
N THR A 41 38.06 -12.05 37.08
CA THR A 41 36.84 -11.95 36.25
C THR A 41 35.61 -12.15 37.13
N PRO A 42 34.65 -11.20 37.17
CA PRO A 42 33.27 -11.52 37.51
C PRO A 42 32.54 -12.06 36.27
N GLU A 43 31.72 -13.09 36.45
CA GLU A 43 30.86 -13.67 35.41
C GLU A 43 29.84 -12.63 34.89
N PRO A 44 29.54 -12.61 33.57
CA PRO A 44 28.45 -11.79 33.04
C PRO A 44 27.09 -12.49 33.18
N ASP A 45 26.08 -11.71 33.59
CA ASP A 45 24.66 -12.07 33.56
C ASP A 45 24.19 -12.52 32.15
N PRO A 46 23.13 -13.35 32.04
CA PRO A 46 22.64 -13.86 30.76
C PRO A 46 22.05 -12.75 29.87
N PRO A 47 22.13 -12.88 28.53
CA PRO A 47 21.84 -11.79 27.60
C PRO A 47 20.34 -11.45 27.52
N SER A 48 20.08 -10.14 27.49
CA SER A 48 18.80 -9.46 27.34
C SER A 48 18.19 -9.62 25.94
N ALA A 49 17.68 -10.80 25.60
CA ALA A 49 17.04 -11.06 24.30
C ALA A 49 15.57 -10.62 24.19
N GLU A 50 14.97 -10.11 25.28
CA GLU A 50 13.56 -9.67 25.29
C GLU A 50 13.38 -8.15 25.08
N LYS A 51 14.40 -7.34 25.35
CA LYS A 51 14.34 -5.88 25.11
C LYS A 51 14.48 -5.51 23.64
N ASP A 52 15.36 -6.20 22.91
CA ASP A 52 15.62 -5.90 21.50
C ASP A 52 14.41 -6.21 20.60
N LYS A 53 13.57 -7.18 20.98
CA LYS A 53 12.33 -7.51 20.23
C LYS A 53 11.20 -6.51 20.45
N GLU A 54 11.10 -5.92 21.64
CA GLU A 54 10.08 -4.91 21.93
C GLU A 54 10.43 -3.57 21.26
N GLU A 55 11.72 -3.23 21.14
CA GLU A 55 12.17 -2.03 20.44
C GLU A 55 11.99 -2.13 18.91
N GLU A 56 12.29 -3.29 18.31
CA GLU A 56 12.03 -3.55 16.87
C GLU A 56 10.52 -3.51 16.54
N GLU A 57 9.66 -4.11 17.37
CA GLU A 57 8.21 -4.06 17.16
C GLU A 57 7.63 -2.64 17.33
N GLU A 58 8.23 -1.79 18.17
CA GLU A 58 7.76 -0.43 18.38
C GLU A 58 8.14 0.51 17.22
N ASP A 59 9.31 0.32 16.61
CA ASP A 59 9.73 1.06 15.41
C ASP A 59 8.90 0.67 14.17
N GLU A 60 8.62 -0.62 13.96
CA GLU A 60 7.72 -1.06 12.87
C GLU A 60 6.30 -0.47 13.00
N ARG A 61 5.80 -0.35 14.24
CA ARG A 61 4.49 0.27 14.50
C ARG A 61 4.49 1.77 14.23
N LYS A 62 5.58 2.48 14.54
CA LYS A 62 5.72 3.93 14.26
C LYS A 62 5.83 4.21 12.76
N ASP A 63 6.60 3.40 12.02
CA ASP A 63 6.70 3.52 10.56
C ASP A 63 5.38 3.19 9.86
N ALA A 64 4.65 2.17 10.33
CA ALA A 64 3.32 1.86 9.80
C ALA A 64 2.28 2.96 10.09
N ALA A 65 2.36 3.63 11.23
CA ALA A 65 1.48 4.75 11.57
C ALA A 65 1.80 6.00 10.73
N LYS A 66 3.09 6.27 10.50
CA LYS A 66 3.53 7.38 9.65
C LYS A 66 3.08 7.18 8.19
N LYS A 67 3.29 5.97 7.64
CA LYS A 67 2.83 5.63 6.29
C LYS A 67 1.32 5.73 6.12
N LYS A 68 0.54 5.36 7.14
CA LYS A 68 -0.92 5.54 7.13
C LYS A 68 -1.34 7.00 7.08
N ASN A 69 -0.71 7.86 7.88
CA ASN A 69 -1.01 9.29 7.86
C ASN A 69 -0.65 9.91 6.50
N GLU A 70 0.50 9.54 5.92
CA GLU A 70 0.89 9.99 4.57
C GLU A 70 -0.10 9.50 3.49
N GLU A 71 -0.57 8.25 3.57
CA GLU A 71 -1.60 7.72 2.66
C GLU A 71 -2.95 8.45 2.80
N GLU A 72 -3.32 8.88 4.01
CA GLU A 72 -4.57 9.62 4.28
C GLU A 72 -4.50 11.06 3.76
N GLU A 73 -3.39 11.77 4.01
CA GLU A 73 -3.18 13.13 3.51
C GLU A 73 -3.12 13.18 1.97
N GLU A 74 -2.45 12.19 1.34
CA GLU A 74 -2.41 12.08 -0.13
C GLU A 74 -3.79 11.76 -0.73
N ASP A 75 -4.62 10.98 -0.04
CA ASP A 75 -5.99 10.69 -0.47
C ASP A 75 -6.88 11.95 -0.43
N GLU A 76 -6.67 12.85 0.53
CA GLU A 76 -7.36 14.15 0.57
C GLU A 76 -6.92 15.07 -0.58
N GLU A 77 -5.60 15.20 -0.83
CA GLU A 77 -5.11 16.06 -1.91
C GLU A 77 -5.59 15.59 -3.29
N CYS A 78 -5.78 14.28 -3.45
CA CYS A 78 -6.25 13.65 -4.69
C CYS A 78 -7.78 13.46 -4.77
N PHE A 79 -8.53 14.00 -3.81
CA PHE A 79 -9.98 13.88 -3.76
C PHE A 79 -10.67 14.61 -4.92
N VAL A 80 -11.71 13.97 -5.48
CA VAL A 80 -12.54 14.52 -6.56
C VAL A 80 -13.97 14.62 -6.04
N ASP A 81 -14.45 15.85 -5.84
CA ASP A 81 -15.81 16.12 -5.39
C ASP A 81 -16.79 16.01 -6.57
N GLU A 82 -17.35 14.81 -6.76
CA GLU A 82 -18.30 14.54 -7.84
C GLU A 82 -19.66 15.22 -7.62
N GLU A 83 -20.05 15.48 -6.37
CA GLU A 83 -21.29 16.19 -6.04
C GLU A 83 -21.20 17.65 -6.46
N HIS A 84 -20.08 18.31 -6.12
CA HIS A 84 -19.81 19.68 -6.57
C HIS A 84 -19.77 19.78 -8.10
N LEU A 85 -19.14 18.82 -8.78
CA LEU A 85 -19.10 18.75 -10.24
C LEU A 85 -20.49 18.64 -10.86
N LYS A 86 -21.37 17.84 -10.26
CA LYS A 86 -22.75 17.65 -10.70
C LYS A 86 -23.56 18.94 -10.57
N ASP A 87 -23.44 19.62 -9.43
CA ASP A 87 -24.13 20.88 -9.18
C ASP A 87 -23.66 21.98 -10.14
N LEU A 88 -22.35 22.05 -10.40
CA LEU A 88 -21.79 22.97 -11.38
C LEU A 88 -22.38 22.71 -12.77
N GLU A 89 -22.39 21.45 -13.21
CA GLU A 89 -22.88 21.06 -14.54
C GLU A 89 -24.36 21.38 -14.80
N LEU A 90 -25.21 21.42 -13.76
CA LEU A 90 -26.63 21.75 -13.91
C LEU A 90 -26.85 23.16 -14.46
N SER A 91 -25.95 24.08 -14.14
CA SER A 91 -26.01 25.49 -14.57
C SER A 91 -25.22 25.78 -15.86
N MET A 92 -24.45 24.80 -16.35
CA MET A 92 -23.54 24.98 -17.48
C MET A 92 -24.22 24.83 -18.84
N THR A 93 -23.75 25.62 -19.81
CA THR A 93 -24.07 25.47 -21.23
C THR A 93 -23.27 24.33 -21.87
N GLU A 94 -23.71 23.86 -23.05
CA GLU A 94 -22.97 22.84 -23.80
C GLU A 94 -21.58 23.34 -24.24
N GLU A 95 -21.48 24.61 -24.64
CA GLU A 95 -20.22 25.25 -25.03
C GLU A 95 -19.22 25.25 -23.85
N GLU A 96 -19.65 25.63 -22.64
CA GLU A 96 -18.81 25.58 -21.44
C GLU A 96 -18.38 24.16 -21.09
N ARG A 97 -19.27 23.16 -21.25
CA ARG A 97 -18.91 21.75 -21.05
C ARG A 97 -17.83 21.33 -22.05
N THR A 98 -17.94 21.70 -23.32
CA THR A 98 -16.91 21.38 -24.31
C THR A 98 -15.57 22.07 -24.02
N ALA A 99 -15.58 23.33 -23.60
CA ALA A 99 -14.36 24.04 -23.21
C ALA A 99 -13.66 23.38 -22.00
N ARG A 100 -14.41 23.02 -20.95
CA ARG A 100 -13.87 22.28 -19.80
C ARG A 100 -13.35 20.91 -20.16
N ARG A 101 -14.02 20.22 -21.09
CA ARG A 101 -13.53 18.94 -21.62
C ARG A 101 -12.17 19.11 -22.27
N GLU A 102 -11.98 20.14 -23.09
CA GLU A 102 -10.68 20.44 -23.72
C GLU A 102 -9.59 20.75 -22.69
N GLU A 103 -9.90 21.57 -21.69
CA GLU A 103 -8.99 21.88 -20.56
C GLU A 103 -8.59 20.59 -19.80
N SER A 104 -9.56 19.73 -19.50
CA SER A 104 -9.31 18.42 -18.89
C SER A 104 -8.38 17.55 -19.75
N LEU A 105 -8.47 17.60 -21.08
CA LEU A 105 -7.58 16.86 -21.96
C LEU A 105 -6.16 17.41 -21.93
N GLN A 106 -5.96 18.72 -21.72
CA GLN A 106 -4.63 19.30 -21.53
C GLN A 106 -3.98 18.78 -20.24
N HIS A 107 -4.73 18.73 -19.13
CA HIS A 107 -4.27 18.12 -17.88
C HIS A 107 -3.91 16.64 -18.04
N LYS A 108 -4.72 15.89 -18.80
CA LYS A 108 -4.42 14.49 -19.15
C LYS A 108 -3.08 14.39 -19.90
N GLU A 109 -2.81 15.24 -20.89
CA GLU A 109 -1.53 15.21 -21.62
C GLU A 109 -0.33 15.64 -20.77
N SER A 110 -0.52 16.60 -19.86
CA SER A 110 0.47 16.97 -18.85
C SER A 110 0.80 15.77 -17.95
N GLY A 111 -0.22 15.10 -17.41
CA GLY A 111 -0.05 13.89 -16.60
C GLY A 111 0.61 12.74 -17.37
N ASN A 112 0.26 12.55 -18.65
CA ASN A 112 0.93 11.57 -19.52
C ASN A 112 2.43 11.88 -19.68
N THR A 113 2.78 13.16 -19.76
CA THR A 113 4.17 13.61 -19.89
C THR A 113 4.94 13.32 -18.62
N SER A 114 4.42 13.75 -17.45
CA SER A 114 5.02 13.44 -16.15
C SER A 114 5.14 11.94 -15.90
N PHE A 115 4.15 11.14 -16.32
CA PHE A 115 4.19 9.67 -16.18
C PHE A 115 5.32 9.04 -17.02
N ARG A 116 5.57 9.56 -18.23
CA ARG A 116 6.68 9.09 -19.10
C ARG A 116 8.03 9.50 -18.54
N GLU A 117 8.11 10.66 -17.90
CA GLU A 117 9.32 11.17 -17.25
C GLU A 117 9.64 10.47 -15.92
N GLY A 118 8.70 9.69 -15.38
CA GLY A 118 8.85 9.02 -14.08
C GLY A 118 8.44 9.90 -12.89
N ASN A 119 7.97 11.11 -13.13
CA ASN A 119 7.42 12.02 -12.13
C ASN A 119 6.00 11.58 -11.75
N LEU A 120 5.89 10.46 -11.02
CA LEU A 120 4.62 9.76 -10.79
C LEU A 120 3.64 10.57 -9.93
N GLN A 121 4.11 11.22 -8.87
CA GLN A 121 3.25 12.07 -8.01
C GLN A 121 2.65 13.23 -8.82
N GLN A 122 3.48 13.92 -9.61
CA GLN A 122 3.00 14.99 -10.50
C GLN A 122 1.99 14.47 -11.54
N ALA A 123 2.18 13.24 -12.04
CA ALA A 123 1.23 12.61 -12.93
C ALA A 123 -0.13 12.39 -12.23
N VAL A 124 -0.14 11.87 -11.00
CA VAL A 124 -1.35 11.70 -10.18
C VAL A 124 -2.06 13.04 -10.02
N MET A 125 -1.35 14.09 -9.61
CA MET A 125 -1.92 15.44 -9.43
C MET A 125 -2.52 15.99 -10.73
N SER A 126 -1.85 15.80 -11.85
CA SER A 126 -2.30 16.27 -13.17
C SER A 126 -3.57 15.55 -13.61
N TYR A 127 -3.66 14.23 -13.41
CA TYR A 127 -4.89 13.49 -13.70
C TYR A 127 -6.03 13.87 -12.75
N THR A 128 -5.75 14.12 -11.46
CA THR A 128 -6.73 14.63 -10.49
C THR A 128 -7.28 15.99 -10.93
N ALA A 129 -6.41 16.92 -11.35
CA ALA A 129 -6.84 18.21 -11.89
C ALA A 129 -7.74 18.03 -13.13
N GLY A 130 -7.37 17.13 -14.03
CA GLY A 130 -8.22 16.72 -15.15
C GLY A 130 -9.60 16.24 -14.69
N LEU A 131 -9.67 15.35 -13.69
CA LEU A 131 -10.94 14.83 -13.15
C LEU A 131 -11.82 15.89 -12.47
N ARG A 132 -11.22 16.89 -11.82
CA ARG A 132 -11.92 18.03 -11.20
C ARG A 132 -12.50 19.01 -12.23
N ILE A 133 -12.01 18.97 -13.47
CA ILE A 133 -12.47 19.86 -14.55
C ILE A 133 -13.37 19.12 -15.52
N CYS A 134 -13.09 17.84 -15.78
CA CYS A 134 -13.78 16.99 -16.74
C CYS A 134 -15.28 16.89 -16.41
N PRO A 135 -16.17 17.39 -17.29
CA PRO A 135 -17.61 17.30 -17.07
C PRO A 135 -18.10 15.84 -16.98
N LEU A 136 -19.09 15.54 -16.13
CA LEU A 136 -19.66 14.20 -15.96
C LEU A 136 -20.37 13.71 -17.23
N ALA A 137 -20.80 14.63 -18.10
CA ALA A 137 -21.34 14.32 -19.41
C ALA A 137 -20.37 13.54 -20.34
N PHE A 138 -19.07 13.46 -20.00
CA PHE A 138 -18.05 12.74 -20.78
C PHE A 138 -17.47 11.54 -20.01
N PRO A 139 -18.27 10.48 -19.75
CA PRO A 139 -17.86 9.35 -18.90
C PRO A 139 -16.63 8.62 -19.44
N LYS A 140 -16.49 8.50 -20.77
CA LYS A 140 -15.32 7.85 -21.39
C LYS A 140 -14.02 8.60 -21.17
N ASP A 141 -14.05 9.93 -21.21
CA ASP A 141 -12.85 10.74 -20.96
C ASP A 141 -12.46 10.68 -19.48
N ARG A 142 -13.45 10.70 -18.58
CA ARG A 142 -13.25 10.45 -17.14
C ARG A 142 -12.70 9.06 -16.85
N ALA A 143 -13.21 8.02 -17.53
CA ALA A 143 -12.70 6.65 -17.40
C ALA A 143 -11.21 6.56 -17.75
N VAL A 144 -10.78 7.23 -18.83
CA VAL A 144 -9.37 7.32 -19.23
C VAL A 144 -8.53 8.02 -18.16
N LEU A 145 -8.99 9.13 -17.60
CA LEU A 145 -8.29 9.85 -16.54
C LEU A 145 -8.11 8.98 -15.29
N TYR A 146 -9.19 8.33 -14.82
CA TYR A 146 -9.13 7.41 -13.68
C TYR A 146 -8.16 6.25 -13.94
N ALA A 147 -8.20 5.61 -15.11
CA ALA A 147 -7.29 4.51 -15.41
C ALA A 147 -5.81 4.94 -15.53
N ASN A 148 -5.56 6.16 -16.01
CA ASN A 148 -4.22 6.73 -16.06
C ASN A 148 -3.71 7.09 -14.66
N ARG A 149 -4.56 7.66 -13.80
CA ARG A 149 -4.24 7.91 -12.39
C ARG A 149 -3.97 6.61 -11.66
N ALA A 150 -4.78 5.58 -11.87
CA ALA A 150 -4.53 4.23 -11.34
C ALA A 150 -3.19 3.67 -11.78
N ALA A 151 -2.76 3.92 -13.03
CA ALA A 151 -1.46 3.48 -13.52
C ALA A 151 -0.31 4.17 -12.79
N ALA A 152 -0.42 5.47 -12.50
CA ALA A 152 0.57 6.23 -11.75
C ALA A 152 0.63 5.77 -10.29
N ARG A 153 -0.53 5.65 -9.63
CA ARG A 153 -0.65 5.16 -8.24
C ARG A 153 -0.13 3.73 -8.06
N ALA A 154 -0.39 2.84 -9.03
CA ALA A 154 0.15 1.49 -9.02
C ALA A 154 1.69 1.47 -9.04
N LYS A 155 2.33 2.39 -9.78
CA LYS A 155 3.79 2.53 -9.79
C LYS A 155 4.36 3.16 -8.51
N LEU A 156 3.53 3.87 -7.74
CA LEU A 156 3.86 4.41 -6.42
C LEU A 156 3.60 3.41 -5.27
N ASP A 157 3.22 2.16 -5.59
CA ASP A 157 2.81 1.14 -4.60
C ASP A 157 1.52 1.50 -3.81
N GLN A 158 0.79 2.53 -4.24
CA GLN A 158 -0.53 2.92 -3.70
C GLN A 158 -1.64 2.00 -4.26
N LYS A 159 -1.52 0.70 -3.99
CA LYS A 159 -2.36 -0.35 -4.62
C LYS A 159 -3.85 -0.19 -4.33
N LYS A 160 -4.22 0.19 -3.10
CA LYS A 160 -5.63 0.37 -2.69
C LYS A 160 -6.29 1.50 -3.47
N GLN A 161 -5.64 2.66 -3.54
CA GLN A 161 -6.11 3.82 -4.29
C GLN A 161 -6.17 3.52 -5.80
N ALA A 162 -5.17 2.80 -6.33
CA ALA A 162 -5.17 2.38 -7.73
C ALA A 162 -6.34 1.42 -8.06
N ILE A 163 -6.71 0.49 -7.16
CA ILE A 163 -7.88 -0.38 -7.32
C ILE A 163 -9.19 0.43 -7.31
N ARG A 164 -9.31 1.43 -6.43
CA ARG A 164 -10.47 2.35 -6.40
C ARG A 164 -10.61 3.09 -7.73
N ASP A 165 -9.52 3.69 -8.22
CA ASP A 165 -9.51 4.40 -9.51
C ASP A 165 -9.83 3.46 -10.68
N CYS A 166 -9.32 2.22 -10.69
CA CYS A 166 -9.70 1.25 -11.71
C CYS A 166 -11.20 0.93 -11.64
N SER A 167 -11.78 0.82 -10.44
CA SER A 167 -13.21 0.54 -10.27
C SER A 167 -14.07 1.68 -10.80
N GLN A 168 -13.69 2.94 -10.50
CA GLN A 168 -14.34 4.13 -11.06
C GLN A 168 -14.24 4.15 -12.60
N ALA A 169 -13.09 3.82 -13.17
CA ALA A 169 -12.94 3.74 -14.62
C ALA A 169 -13.84 2.67 -15.26
N ILE A 170 -14.02 1.51 -14.60
CA ILE A 170 -14.85 0.40 -15.08
C ILE A 170 -16.34 0.73 -14.94
N GLU A 171 -16.75 1.43 -13.88
CA GLU A 171 -18.12 1.91 -13.70
C GLU A 171 -18.52 2.89 -14.82
N LEU A 172 -17.58 3.73 -15.28
CA LEU A 172 -17.80 4.69 -16.36
C LEU A 172 -17.69 4.06 -17.76
N ASP A 173 -16.82 3.07 -17.94
CA ASP A 173 -16.67 2.32 -19.18
C ASP A 173 -16.31 0.85 -18.90
N GLU A 174 -17.34 0.00 -18.87
CA GLU A 174 -17.22 -1.44 -18.61
C GLU A 174 -16.38 -2.19 -19.67
N SER A 175 -16.20 -1.58 -20.85
CA SER A 175 -15.42 -2.14 -21.95
C SER A 175 -13.93 -1.76 -21.88
N TYR A 176 -13.55 -0.91 -20.92
CA TYR A 176 -12.19 -0.38 -20.85
C TYR A 176 -11.19 -1.40 -20.31
N THR A 177 -10.73 -2.30 -21.19
CA THR A 177 -9.95 -3.48 -20.82
C THR A 177 -8.66 -3.16 -20.07
N LYS A 178 -8.04 -2.00 -20.32
CA LYS A 178 -6.83 -1.57 -19.59
C LYS A 178 -7.08 -1.37 -18.09
N ALA A 179 -8.24 -0.82 -17.72
CA ALA A 179 -8.62 -0.64 -16.32
C ALA A 179 -8.94 -1.99 -15.66
N VAL A 180 -9.71 -2.84 -16.34
CA VAL A 180 -10.04 -4.20 -15.86
C VAL A 180 -8.79 -5.03 -15.61
N LEU A 181 -7.85 -5.06 -16.58
CA LEU A 181 -6.60 -5.81 -16.45
C LEU A 181 -5.72 -5.28 -15.31
N ARG A 182 -5.66 -3.96 -15.14
CA ARG A 182 -4.90 -3.35 -14.04
C ARG A 182 -5.51 -3.70 -12.69
N ARG A 183 -6.84 -3.61 -12.55
CA ARG A 183 -7.53 -4.03 -11.31
C ARG A 183 -7.28 -5.50 -10.99
N ALA A 184 -7.39 -6.39 -11.98
CA ALA A 184 -7.11 -7.81 -11.82
C ALA A 184 -5.69 -8.07 -11.30
N THR A 185 -4.70 -7.37 -11.86
CA THR A 185 -3.30 -7.49 -11.48
C THR A 185 -3.08 -7.01 -10.04
N LEU A 186 -3.60 -5.83 -9.70
CA LEU A 186 -3.47 -5.26 -8.34
C LEU A 186 -4.24 -6.07 -7.29
N SER A 187 -5.42 -6.58 -7.61
CA SER A 187 -6.18 -7.48 -6.73
C SER A 187 -5.41 -8.78 -6.48
N GLN A 188 -4.75 -9.33 -7.49
CA GLN A 188 -3.88 -10.49 -7.30
C GLN A 188 -2.69 -10.17 -6.38
N GLU A 189 -2.05 -9.00 -6.55
CA GLU A 189 -0.94 -8.55 -5.70
C GLU A 189 -1.34 -8.24 -4.26
N THR A 190 -2.63 -8.04 -3.99
CA THR A 190 -3.19 -7.73 -2.66
C THR A 190 -3.97 -8.90 -2.05
N ASP A 191 -3.73 -10.13 -2.55
CA ASP A 191 -4.37 -11.39 -2.12
C ASP A 191 -5.91 -11.41 -2.25
N GLN A 192 -6.47 -10.54 -3.10
CA GLN A 192 -7.88 -10.56 -3.49
C GLN A 192 -8.06 -11.48 -4.71
N LEU A 193 -7.74 -12.76 -4.52
CA LEU A 193 -7.61 -13.73 -5.63
C LEU A 193 -8.93 -13.98 -6.37
N ASP A 194 -10.06 -14.02 -5.66
CA ASP A 194 -11.39 -14.19 -6.25
C ASP A 194 -11.78 -13.02 -7.16
N ASP A 195 -11.52 -11.79 -6.70
CA ASP A 195 -11.76 -10.57 -7.47
C ASP A 195 -10.85 -10.50 -8.70
N ALA A 196 -9.57 -10.87 -8.53
CA ALA A 196 -8.62 -10.96 -9.62
C ALA A 196 -9.07 -11.96 -10.70
N LEU A 197 -9.50 -13.16 -10.29
CA LEU A 197 -9.97 -14.20 -11.23
C LEU A 197 -11.21 -13.74 -12.01
N ARG A 198 -12.16 -13.07 -11.34
CA ARG A 198 -13.34 -12.49 -11.99
C ARG A 198 -12.94 -11.47 -13.06
N ASP A 199 -12.05 -10.55 -12.72
CA ASP A 199 -11.61 -9.51 -13.65
C ASP A 199 -10.77 -10.08 -14.80
N PHE A 200 -9.89 -11.06 -14.57
CA PHE A 200 -9.15 -11.72 -15.65
C PHE A 200 -10.08 -12.46 -16.62
N LYS A 201 -11.13 -13.13 -16.11
CA LYS A 201 -12.17 -13.72 -16.99
C LYS A 201 -12.85 -12.64 -17.83
N ARG A 202 -13.18 -11.49 -17.23
CA ARG A 202 -13.74 -10.35 -17.96
C ARG A 202 -12.78 -9.80 -19.01
N VAL A 203 -11.48 -9.75 -18.75
CA VAL A 203 -10.47 -9.40 -19.76
C VAL A 203 -10.52 -10.38 -20.94
N LEU A 204 -10.66 -11.69 -20.70
CA LEU A 204 -10.74 -12.68 -21.78
C LEU A 204 -12.05 -12.58 -22.59
N GLU A 205 -13.15 -12.13 -21.99
CA GLU A 205 -14.38 -11.84 -22.73
C GLU A 205 -14.19 -10.66 -23.70
N LEU A 206 -13.44 -9.63 -23.30
CA LEU A 206 -13.16 -8.44 -24.10
C LEU A 206 -12.00 -8.63 -25.09
N GLN A 207 -10.98 -9.38 -24.68
CA GLN A 207 -9.74 -9.63 -25.41
C GLN A 207 -9.30 -11.10 -25.22
N PRO A 208 -9.84 -12.03 -26.01
CA PRO A 208 -9.57 -13.46 -25.87
C PRO A 208 -8.09 -13.85 -26.04
N SER A 209 -7.30 -13.03 -26.74
CA SER A 209 -5.86 -13.24 -27.00
C SER A 209 -4.93 -12.68 -25.92
N ASN A 210 -5.47 -12.12 -24.83
CA ASN A 210 -4.67 -11.55 -23.76
C ASN A 210 -3.94 -12.66 -22.97
N GLN A 211 -2.64 -12.82 -23.22
CA GLN A 211 -1.82 -13.90 -22.64
C GLN A 211 -1.79 -13.85 -21.11
N GLN A 212 -1.61 -12.65 -20.52
CA GLN A 212 -1.57 -12.48 -19.07
C GLN A 212 -2.87 -12.99 -18.41
N ALA A 213 -4.03 -12.66 -18.99
CA ALA A 213 -5.31 -13.12 -18.48
C ALA A 213 -5.51 -14.63 -18.66
N GLN A 214 -5.04 -15.22 -19.77
CA GLN A 214 -5.10 -16.68 -19.98
C GLN A 214 -4.29 -17.43 -18.93
N GLU A 215 -3.08 -16.97 -18.65
CA GLU A 215 -2.21 -17.56 -17.63
C GLU A 215 -2.80 -17.43 -16.23
N ALA A 216 -3.33 -16.25 -15.90
CA ALA A 216 -3.95 -15.99 -14.60
C ALA A 216 -5.19 -16.88 -14.36
N VAL A 217 -6.09 -17.00 -15.34
CA VAL A 217 -7.30 -17.85 -15.21
C VAL A 217 -6.95 -19.33 -15.05
N ARG A 218 -5.82 -19.79 -15.59
CA ARG A 218 -5.34 -21.17 -15.39
C ARG A 218 -4.80 -21.39 -13.97
N ARG A 219 -4.08 -20.41 -13.41
CA ARG A 219 -3.32 -20.56 -12.15
C ARG A 219 -4.13 -20.19 -10.91
N LEU A 220 -4.94 -19.14 -10.98
CA LEU A 220 -5.65 -18.60 -9.81
C LEU A 220 -6.63 -19.59 -9.14
N PRO A 221 -7.35 -20.48 -9.85
CA PRO A 221 -8.24 -21.44 -9.19
C PRO A 221 -7.52 -22.31 -8.16
N ASP A 222 -6.35 -22.85 -8.51
CA ASP A 222 -5.56 -23.70 -7.60
C ASP A 222 -5.10 -22.92 -6.37
N MET A 223 -4.66 -21.67 -6.56
CA MET A 223 -4.27 -20.79 -5.46
C MET A 223 -5.45 -20.44 -4.54
N ILE A 224 -6.63 -20.19 -5.12
CA ILE A 224 -7.84 -19.92 -4.35
C ILE A 224 -8.21 -21.13 -3.51
N THR A 225 -8.13 -22.35 -4.07
CA THR A 225 -8.39 -23.57 -3.31
C THR A 225 -7.40 -23.77 -2.18
N GLU A 226 -6.09 -23.60 -2.43
CA GLU A 226 -5.04 -23.73 -1.42
C GLU A 226 -5.23 -22.71 -0.28
N ARG A 227 -5.48 -21.44 -0.63
CA ARG A 227 -5.79 -20.38 0.34
C ARG A 227 -7.01 -20.73 1.20
N ASN A 228 -8.08 -21.21 0.57
CA ASN A 228 -9.32 -21.55 1.27
C ASN A 228 -9.15 -22.76 2.19
N GLU A 229 -8.37 -23.76 1.78
CA GLU A 229 -8.03 -24.92 2.63
C GLU A 229 -7.20 -24.49 3.84
N LYS A 230 -6.17 -23.66 3.64
CA LYS A 230 -5.37 -23.10 4.74
C LYS A 230 -6.21 -22.29 5.72
N LEU A 231 -7.05 -21.38 5.22
CA LEU A 231 -7.97 -20.60 6.06
C LEU A 231 -8.93 -21.50 6.84
N LYS A 232 -9.45 -22.55 6.21
CA LYS A 232 -10.32 -23.53 6.85
C LYS A 232 -9.61 -24.27 7.99
N GLU A 233 -8.38 -24.69 7.79
CA GLU A 233 -7.57 -25.36 8.82
C GLU A 233 -7.30 -24.42 10.01
N GLU A 234 -6.88 -23.18 9.75
CA GLU A 234 -6.65 -22.18 10.78
C GLU A 234 -7.92 -21.86 11.58
N MET A 235 -9.06 -21.70 10.91
CA MET A 235 -10.34 -21.47 11.56
C MET A 235 -10.79 -22.67 12.39
N MET A 236 -10.60 -23.90 11.88
CA MET A 236 -10.91 -25.12 12.63
C MET A 236 -10.00 -25.28 13.85
N GLY A 237 -8.73 -24.89 13.76
CA GLY A 237 -7.81 -24.83 14.90
C GLY A 237 -8.33 -23.87 15.98
N LYS A 238 -8.61 -22.62 15.61
CA LYS A 238 -9.15 -21.60 16.53
C LYS A 238 -10.47 -22.04 17.17
N LEU A 239 -11.35 -22.69 16.41
CA LEU A 239 -12.62 -23.20 16.91
C LEU A 239 -12.44 -24.36 17.89
N LYS A 240 -11.47 -25.26 17.62
CA LYS A 240 -11.09 -26.33 18.56
C LYS A 240 -10.53 -25.76 19.85
N ASP A 241 -9.64 -24.78 19.77
CA ASP A 241 -9.06 -24.14 20.96
C ASP A 241 -10.12 -23.46 21.80
N LEU A 242 -11.05 -22.75 21.17
CA LEU A 242 -12.20 -22.16 21.84
C LEU A 242 -13.08 -23.23 22.51
N GLY A 243 -13.40 -24.32 21.81
CA GLY A 243 -14.16 -25.43 22.38
C GLY A 243 -13.45 -26.07 23.57
N ASN A 244 -12.13 -26.29 23.46
CA ASN A 244 -11.32 -26.84 24.53
C ASN A 244 -11.26 -25.92 25.75
N MET A 245 -11.28 -24.60 25.57
CA MET A 245 -11.34 -23.65 26.69
C MET A 245 -12.57 -23.88 27.57
N PHE A 246 -13.72 -24.17 26.97
CA PHE A 246 -14.96 -24.45 27.70
C PHE A 246 -15.06 -25.90 28.22
N LEU A 247 -14.40 -26.85 27.54
CA LEU A 247 -14.48 -28.27 27.88
C LEU A 247 -13.45 -28.70 28.94
N ARG A 248 -12.31 -28.01 29.04
CA ARG A 248 -11.24 -28.30 30.02
C ARG A 248 -11.74 -28.40 31.47
N PRO A 249 -12.59 -27.48 32.00
CA PRO A 249 -13.12 -27.60 33.37
C PRO A 249 -13.93 -28.87 33.64
N PHE A 250 -14.42 -29.55 32.60
CA PHE A 250 -15.18 -30.79 32.69
C PHE A 250 -14.31 -32.03 32.41
N GLY A 251 -12.99 -31.87 32.27
CA GLY A 251 -12.09 -32.96 31.87
C GLY A 251 -12.29 -33.41 30.42
N LEU A 252 -12.93 -32.59 29.59
CA LEU A 252 -13.26 -32.89 28.20
C LEU A 252 -12.42 -32.06 27.22
N SER A 253 -12.37 -32.52 25.98
CA SER A 253 -11.75 -31.86 24.83
C SER A 253 -12.61 -32.07 23.59
N THR A 254 -12.46 -31.19 22.60
CA THR A 254 -13.03 -31.35 21.26
C THR A 254 -12.60 -32.65 20.59
N SER A 255 -11.47 -33.23 21.01
CA SER A 255 -11.00 -34.53 20.52
C SER A 255 -11.81 -35.72 21.05
N ASN A 256 -12.57 -35.56 22.15
CA ASN A 256 -13.47 -36.59 22.65
C ASN A 256 -14.70 -36.80 21.74
N PHE A 257 -14.98 -35.88 20.83
CA PHE A 257 -16.14 -35.93 19.95
C PHE A 257 -15.69 -36.23 18.52
N GLU A 258 -15.86 -37.48 18.06
CA GLU A 258 -15.56 -37.90 16.70
C GLU A 258 -16.79 -37.69 15.81
N LEU A 259 -16.71 -36.75 14.86
CA LEU A 259 -17.70 -36.63 13.80
C LEU A 259 -17.41 -37.63 12.68
N LYS A 260 -18.40 -38.48 12.36
CA LYS A 260 -18.40 -39.35 11.19
C LYS A 260 -19.53 -38.94 10.27
N GLN A 261 -19.20 -38.54 9.04
CA GLN A 261 -20.20 -38.23 8.03
C GLN A 261 -20.72 -39.53 7.41
N ASP A 262 -22.04 -39.70 7.36
CA ASP A 262 -22.67 -40.81 6.66
C ASP A 262 -22.65 -40.54 5.14
N PRO A 263 -21.94 -41.36 4.33
CA PRO A 263 -21.79 -41.12 2.90
C PRO A 263 -23.10 -41.19 2.12
N ASN A 264 -24.17 -41.80 2.66
CA ASN A 264 -25.45 -41.95 1.96
C ASN A 264 -26.49 -40.89 2.34
N SER A 265 -26.43 -40.39 3.58
CA SER A 265 -27.40 -39.42 4.11
C SER A 265 -26.89 -37.99 4.07
N GLY A 266 -25.56 -37.78 3.99
CA GLY A 266 -24.94 -36.47 4.21
C GLY A 266 -25.03 -35.98 5.67
N GLY A 267 -25.73 -36.71 6.54
CA GLY A 267 -25.84 -36.44 7.96
C GLY A 267 -24.55 -36.73 8.72
N TYR A 268 -24.34 -36.03 9.82
CA TYR A 268 -23.19 -36.24 10.71
C TYR A 268 -23.61 -37.02 11.95
N ASN A 269 -22.92 -38.11 12.24
CA ASN A 269 -23.05 -38.83 13.50
C ASN A 269 -21.90 -38.42 14.44
N ILE A 270 -22.23 -38.08 15.68
CA ILE A 270 -21.24 -37.65 16.69
C ILE A 270 -21.06 -38.80 17.68
N ASN A 271 -19.85 -39.37 17.70
CA ASN A 271 -19.48 -40.38 18.67
C ASN A 271 -18.60 -39.78 19.76
N PHE A 272 -18.95 -40.03 21.02
CA PHE A 272 -18.14 -39.62 22.15
C PHE A 272 -17.18 -40.75 22.56
N LYS A 273 -15.89 -40.43 22.68
CA LYS A 273 -14.86 -41.31 23.24
C LYS A 273 -14.20 -40.65 24.43
N GLN A 274 -14.31 -41.31 25.57
CA GLN A 274 -13.68 -40.89 26.82
C GLN A 274 -12.26 -41.46 26.87
N ASN A 275 -11.23 -40.62 26.90
CA ASN A 275 -9.86 -41.11 27.10
C ASN A 275 -9.66 -41.46 28.58
N PRO A 276 -9.08 -42.64 28.90
CA PRO A 276 -8.95 -43.12 30.28
C PRO A 276 -7.94 -42.34 31.15
N ASP A 277 -7.13 -41.43 30.58
CA ASP A 277 -6.02 -40.77 31.29
C ASP A 277 -6.36 -39.41 31.95
N ASN A 278 -7.62 -38.98 31.98
CA ASN A 278 -8.01 -37.66 32.53
C ASN A 278 -8.71 -37.72 33.91
N SER A 279 -8.53 -38.80 34.66
CA SER A 279 -9.06 -38.96 36.02
C SER A 279 -8.02 -38.58 37.07
N HIS A 280 -7.96 -37.30 37.46
CA HIS A 280 -7.40 -36.86 38.73
C HIS A 280 -8.35 -35.91 39.44
#